data_AF-A0A9Q9WJ63-F1
#
_entry.id   AF-A0A9Q9WJ63-F1
#
_cell.length_a   1.000
_cell.length_b   1.000
_cell.length_c   1.000
_cell.angle_alpha   90.00
_cell.angle_beta   90.00
_cell.angle_gamma   90.00
#
_symmetry.space_group_name_H-M   'P 1'
#
loop_
_entity.id
_entity.type
_entity.pdbx_description
1 polymer ?
#
loop_
_entity_poly.entity_id
_entity_poly.type
_entity_poly.pdbx_seq_one_letter_code
_entity_poly.pdbx_strand_id
1 'polypeptide(L)'
;MDETSVDGAKMTDSPGGKTAIKSEKKTEGNSFFSWLLVLAFLGAWLSVGVMWFDLVDYNSVVGTLGGVYDADGDGDFDVEDAKVLLENATVAAKEKTLRKNITTEGDHIQAGPSKPTCLTEKPVMVASPENPLGEKDSLPGENREFTTEESRTANQISPESPPATQPVPTSVSTPESITETTEFTEEPSVESKEEKEAKKKKPKLLNKFDKTIKSEINAAEKLRKKGKIEESLRAFEALVQKFPQSPRCRYGKAQAEDDLAEKKRSNEMLLKAVNSYREVAELPDVPPDLVKATLKRCADRQQFLGRTKGSLATLEKLVQIFPEDISLKNDLGVAHLLLGDNKGAKRIYEEVLARAPHDGFAKVHYGFILKSENMIAESIPYLREGLETGEPGTDDGRFYFHLGDALQRTGDKSAYDWYEAGHRRGHFASVWQRSLYNVPGLRARPWWTAEETGYTALVKMLERNWLTIRDEALSVLDSNSGQFLPEDENLRETGDWGQFTLWQQGRKVAASCRYVPKTCGLLERYTEATSCKRGQIKFSVMQAGTHVWPHTGPTNCRLRMHLGLVIPSKGCRIRCTNQTREWEEGKVLIFDDSFEHEVWQEAESFRLIFIVDVWHPELTQLQRQTLSPI
;
A
#
# COMPACT_ATOMS: atom_id res chain seq x y z
N MET A 1 61.53 -11.59 -51.86
CA MET A 1 61.50 -10.61 -50.77
C MET A 1 60.07 -10.12 -50.65
N ASP A 2 59.71 -9.73 -49.43
CA ASP A 2 58.60 -8.84 -49.07
C ASP A 2 57.13 -9.29 -49.25
N GLU A 3 56.44 -9.22 -48.10
CA GLU A 3 55.07 -8.72 -47.88
C GLU A 3 53.83 -9.54 -48.28
N THR A 4 52.72 -9.09 -47.68
CA THR A 4 51.48 -9.83 -47.42
C THR A 4 50.27 -9.23 -48.14
N SER A 5 49.39 -10.09 -48.65
CA SER A 5 48.05 -9.76 -49.18
C SER A 5 47.09 -10.85 -48.67
N VAL A 6 46.04 -10.61 -47.87
CA VAL A 6 44.85 -9.72 -48.02
C VAL A 6 43.72 -10.36 -48.85
N ASP A 7 42.60 -10.61 -48.15
CA ASP A 7 41.19 -10.77 -48.54
C ASP A 7 40.73 -11.69 -49.70
N GLY A 8 39.43 -12.08 -49.63
CA GLY A 8 38.65 -12.44 -50.82
C GLY A 8 37.71 -13.65 -50.66
N ALA A 9 36.45 -13.42 -50.31
CA ALA A 9 35.44 -14.49 -50.26
C ALA A 9 34.79 -14.78 -51.63
N LYS A 10 34.52 -16.06 -51.95
CA LYS A 10 33.27 -16.48 -52.61
C LYS A 10 32.96 -17.98 -52.50
N MET A 11 31.86 -18.38 -53.13
CA MET A 11 31.00 -19.54 -52.84
C MET A 11 30.79 -20.41 -54.11
N THR A 12 30.23 -21.62 -53.98
CA THR A 12 29.86 -22.58 -55.05
C THR A 12 31.06 -23.18 -55.83
N ASP A 13 31.09 -24.44 -56.27
CA ASP A 13 30.04 -25.46 -56.46
C ASP A 13 30.57 -26.91 -56.32
N SER A 14 29.69 -27.93 -56.33
CA SER A 14 30.05 -29.38 -56.41
C SER A 14 29.89 -29.92 -57.85
N PRO A 15 30.45 -31.10 -58.25
CA PRO A 15 29.67 -32.35 -58.11
C PRO A 15 30.43 -33.73 -58.13
N GLY A 16 29.88 -34.71 -57.39
CA GLY A 16 29.94 -36.16 -57.70
C GLY A 16 31.28 -36.91 -57.47
N GLY A 17 31.30 -38.25 -57.37
CA GLY A 17 30.20 -39.22 -57.35
C GLY A 17 30.67 -40.66 -57.65
N LYS A 18 29.77 -41.66 -57.48
CA LYS A 18 30.00 -43.13 -57.58
C LYS A 18 30.69 -43.74 -56.33
N THR A 19 30.43 -44.99 -55.91
CA THR A 19 29.50 -46.02 -56.43
C THR A 19 28.94 -46.88 -55.30
N ALA A 20 27.73 -47.41 -55.45
CA ALA A 20 27.15 -48.43 -54.58
C ALA A 20 26.86 -49.72 -55.37
N ILE A 21 26.77 -50.86 -54.70
CA ILE A 21 26.08 -52.06 -55.20
C ILE A 21 25.55 -52.89 -54.01
N LYS A 22 24.23 -53.10 -54.03
CA LYS A 22 23.38 -54.23 -53.57
C LYS A 22 23.83 -55.20 -52.46
N SER A 23 22.92 -55.85 -51.72
CA SER A 23 21.51 -55.56 -51.34
C SER A 23 20.96 -56.76 -50.57
N GLU A 24 20.13 -56.54 -49.54
CA GLU A 24 19.10 -57.51 -49.18
C GLU A 24 17.84 -56.80 -48.63
N LYS A 25 16.65 -57.36 -48.88
CA LYS A 25 15.36 -56.81 -48.43
C LYS A 25 14.72 -57.77 -47.44
N LYS A 26 14.31 -57.26 -46.28
CA LYS A 26 13.18 -57.80 -45.50
C LYS A 26 12.13 -56.71 -45.34
N THR A 27 10.88 -57.13 -45.32
CA THR A 27 9.70 -56.25 -45.36
C THR A 27 9.30 -55.80 -43.96
N GLU A 28 9.31 -54.49 -43.71
CA GLU A 28 8.59 -53.91 -42.59
C GLU A 28 7.09 -53.78 -42.92
N GLY A 29 6.24 -54.16 -41.97
CA GLY A 29 4.79 -54.14 -42.15
C GLY A 29 4.04 -54.32 -40.83
N ASN A 30 4.20 -53.38 -39.89
CA ASN A 30 3.42 -53.37 -38.63
C ASN A 30 3.27 -52.00 -37.94
N SER A 31 3.90 -50.92 -38.44
CA SER A 31 3.89 -49.61 -37.75
C SER A 31 2.55 -48.87 -37.86
N PHE A 32 1.97 -48.79 -39.07
CA PHE A 32 0.84 -47.88 -39.35
C PHE A 32 -0.46 -48.22 -38.61
N PHE A 33 -0.82 -49.51 -38.53
CA PHE A 33 -2.04 -49.95 -37.82
C PHE A 33 -1.95 -49.73 -36.30
N SER A 34 -0.75 -49.90 -35.73
CA SER A 34 -0.49 -49.72 -34.31
C SER A 34 -0.70 -48.26 -33.88
N TRP A 35 -0.22 -47.30 -34.69
CA TRP A 35 -0.38 -45.87 -34.40
C TRP A 35 -1.83 -45.39 -34.49
N LEU A 36 -2.59 -45.90 -35.46
CA LEU A 36 -4.01 -45.59 -35.63
C LEU A 36 -4.85 -46.09 -34.44
N LEU A 37 -4.50 -47.27 -33.89
CA LEU A 37 -5.14 -47.81 -32.69
C LEU A 37 -4.86 -46.93 -31.44
N VAL A 38 -3.62 -46.45 -31.27
CA VAL A 38 -3.23 -45.57 -30.15
C VAL A 38 -3.99 -44.24 -30.20
N LEU A 39 -4.12 -43.63 -31.39
CA LEU A 39 -4.93 -42.41 -31.55
C LEU A 39 -6.42 -42.64 -31.24
N ALA A 40 -6.98 -43.78 -31.62
CA ALA A 40 -8.37 -44.13 -31.29
C ALA A 40 -8.59 -44.28 -29.77
N PHE A 41 -7.66 -44.92 -29.05
CA PHE A 41 -7.72 -45.02 -27.59
C PHE A 41 -7.56 -43.68 -26.88
N LEU A 42 -6.67 -42.80 -27.37
CA LEU A 42 -6.54 -41.42 -26.85
C LEU A 42 -7.82 -40.60 -27.06
N GLY A 43 -8.45 -40.70 -28.24
CA GLY A 43 -9.74 -40.05 -28.52
C GLY A 43 -10.87 -40.55 -27.61
N ALA A 44 -10.92 -41.86 -27.34
CA ALA A 44 -11.89 -42.45 -26.42
C ALA A 44 -11.66 -42.05 -24.95
N TRP A 45 -10.39 -41.91 -24.52
CA TRP A 45 -10.08 -41.41 -23.17
C TRP A 45 -10.48 -39.94 -22.99
N LEU A 46 -10.28 -39.10 -24.01
CA LEU A 46 -10.71 -37.70 -23.99
C LEU A 46 -12.25 -37.56 -23.93
N SER A 47 -13.02 -38.37 -24.66
CA SER A 47 -14.48 -38.29 -24.61
C SER A 47 -15.07 -38.82 -23.29
N VAL A 48 -14.50 -39.89 -22.72
CA VAL A 48 -14.86 -40.37 -21.38
C VAL A 48 -14.51 -39.35 -20.30
N GLY A 49 -13.36 -38.66 -20.43
CA GLY A 49 -12.98 -37.56 -19.54
C GLY A 49 -14.01 -36.43 -19.54
N VAL A 50 -14.38 -35.91 -20.72
CA VAL A 50 -15.40 -34.85 -20.85
C VAL A 50 -16.75 -35.28 -20.26
N MET A 51 -17.22 -36.49 -20.58
CA MET A 51 -18.51 -36.99 -20.06
C MET A 51 -18.50 -37.26 -18.55
N TRP A 52 -17.33 -37.50 -17.94
CA TRP A 52 -17.21 -37.60 -16.48
C TRP A 52 -17.24 -36.24 -15.79
N PHE A 53 -16.67 -35.20 -16.40
CA PHE A 53 -16.70 -33.83 -15.86
C PHE A 53 -18.08 -33.17 -15.95
N ASP A 54 -18.89 -33.47 -16.96
CA ASP A 54 -20.27 -32.95 -17.09
C ASP A 54 -21.27 -33.55 -16.07
N LEU A 55 -20.91 -34.62 -15.34
CA LEU A 55 -21.81 -35.30 -14.39
C LEU A 55 -21.62 -34.89 -12.92
N VAL A 56 -20.67 -34.01 -12.61
CA VAL A 56 -20.35 -33.58 -11.23
C VAL A 56 -20.59 -32.09 -11.08
N ASP A 57 -21.65 -31.71 -10.35
CA ASP A 57 -21.89 -30.30 -9.99
C ASP A 57 -20.86 -29.84 -8.94
N TYR A 58 -19.75 -29.29 -9.44
CA TYR A 58 -18.67 -28.73 -8.63
C TYR A 58 -19.15 -27.63 -7.66
N ASN A 59 -20.22 -26.88 -7.98
CA ASN A 59 -20.70 -25.82 -7.07
C ASN A 59 -21.31 -26.40 -5.79
N SER A 60 -22.01 -27.54 -5.90
CA SER A 60 -22.55 -28.29 -4.77
C SER A 60 -21.43 -28.89 -3.89
N VAL A 61 -20.35 -29.37 -4.51
CA VAL A 61 -19.21 -29.95 -3.78
C VAL A 61 -18.35 -28.89 -3.08
N VAL A 62 -18.04 -27.78 -3.76
CA VAL A 62 -17.21 -26.68 -3.21
C VAL A 62 -17.86 -26.07 -1.97
N GLY A 63 -19.18 -25.92 -1.93
CA GLY A 63 -19.91 -25.45 -0.75
C GLY A 63 -19.80 -26.34 0.49
N THR A 64 -19.30 -27.57 0.36
CA THR A 64 -19.22 -28.58 1.44
C THR A 64 -17.80 -28.73 2.02
N LEU A 65 -16.77 -28.10 1.41
CA LEU A 65 -15.35 -28.25 1.78
C LEU A 65 -14.68 -26.92 2.23
N GLY A 66 -15.46 -26.02 2.83
CA GLY A 66 -14.97 -24.72 3.30
C GLY A 66 -13.82 -24.86 4.31
N GLY A 67 -12.65 -24.30 3.95
CA GLY A 67 -11.43 -24.33 4.77
C GLY A 67 -10.23 -25.06 4.16
N VAL A 68 -10.31 -25.52 2.89
CA VAL A 68 -9.19 -26.20 2.19
C VAL A 68 -8.80 -25.52 0.86
N TYR A 69 -9.60 -24.56 0.39
CA TYR A 69 -9.50 -23.94 -0.95
C TYR A 69 -9.03 -22.47 -0.92
N ASP A 70 -8.64 -22.00 0.25
CA ASP A 70 -8.16 -20.65 0.57
C ASP A 70 -7.40 -20.84 1.90
N ALA A 71 -6.08 -21.07 1.79
CA ALA A 71 -5.22 -21.59 2.84
C ALA A 71 -4.27 -20.52 3.42
N ASP A 72 -4.01 -19.44 2.69
CA ASP A 72 -3.27 -18.28 3.18
C ASP A 72 -4.17 -17.05 3.49
N GLY A 73 -5.40 -17.01 2.93
CA GLY A 73 -6.43 -16.01 3.21
C GLY A 73 -6.62 -14.93 2.15
N ASP A 74 -6.12 -15.10 0.92
CA ASP A 74 -6.24 -14.12 -0.18
C ASP A 74 -7.56 -14.23 -0.99
N GLY A 75 -8.11 -15.44 -1.13
CA GLY A 75 -9.43 -15.70 -1.71
C GLY A 75 -9.50 -16.08 -3.20
N ASP A 76 -8.39 -16.38 -3.89
CA ASP A 76 -8.42 -17.41 -4.96
C ASP A 76 -7.73 -18.73 -4.53
N PHE A 77 -7.39 -19.64 -5.46
CA PHE A 77 -6.64 -20.87 -5.15
C PHE A 77 -5.45 -20.99 -6.10
N ASP A 78 -4.25 -20.84 -5.55
CA ASP A 78 -3.05 -20.51 -6.32
C ASP A 78 -1.81 -21.35 -5.90
N VAL A 79 -0.61 -20.95 -6.33
CA VAL A 79 0.64 -21.65 -6.01
C VAL A 79 1.04 -21.52 -4.54
N GLU A 80 0.65 -20.45 -3.85
CA GLU A 80 0.89 -20.25 -2.42
C GLU A 80 -0.02 -21.13 -1.55
N ASP A 81 -1.30 -21.33 -1.92
CA ASP A 81 -2.15 -22.37 -1.29
C ASP A 81 -1.53 -23.76 -1.42
N ALA A 82 -1.07 -24.10 -2.63
CA ALA A 82 -0.43 -25.38 -2.89
C ALA A 82 0.83 -25.56 -2.02
N LYS A 83 1.62 -24.50 -1.80
CA LYS A 83 2.76 -24.50 -0.86
C LYS A 83 2.29 -24.68 0.58
N VAL A 84 1.31 -23.92 1.07
CA VAL A 84 0.79 -24.03 2.44
C VAL A 84 0.24 -25.44 2.72
N LEU A 85 -0.48 -26.04 1.76
CA LEU A 85 -0.98 -27.41 1.87
C LEU A 85 0.16 -28.45 1.87
N LEU A 86 1.22 -28.25 1.08
CA LEU A 86 2.39 -29.13 1.05
C LEU A 86 3.28 -28.99 2.30
N GLU A 87 3.44 -27.78 2.85
CA GLU A 87 4.12 -27.57 4.13
C GLU A 87 3.34 -28.23 5.27
N ASN A 88 2.03 -28.02 5.34
CA ASN A 88 1.18 -28.68 6.34
C ASN A 88 1.21 -30.22 6.20
N ALA A 89 1.21 -30.76 4.97
CA ALA A 89 1.33 -32.19 4.73
C ALA A 89 2.71 -32.74 5.18
N THR A 90 3.80 -32.03 4.95
CA THR A 90 5.15 -32.46 5.36
C THR A 90 5.40 -32.28 6.86
N VAL A 91 4.79 -31.29 7.50
CA VAL A 91 4.74 -31.16 8.98
C VAL A 91 3.93 -32.31 9.58
N ALA A 92 2.74 -32.60 9.06
CA ALA A 92 1.92 -33.73 9.51
C ALA A 92 2.64 -35.08 9.32
N ALA A 93 3.38 -35.27 8.22
CA ALA A 93 4.20 -36.47 8.01
C ALA A 93 5.35 -36.58 9.02
N LYS A 94 6.01 -35.47 9.36
CA LYS A 94 7.05 -35.42 10.40
C LYS A 94 6.47 -35.72 11.79
N GLU A 95 5.34 -35.12 12.17
CA GLU A 95 4.65 -35.44 13.42
C GLU A 95 4.24 -36.91 13.49
N LYS A 96 3.66 -37.46 12.42
CA LYS A 96 3.19 -38.86 12.38
C LYS A 96 4.35 -39.85 12.46
N THR A 97 5.53 -39.47 11.96
CA THR A 97 6.78 -40.24 12.12
C THR A 97 7.31 -40.12 13.56
N LEU A 98 7.37 -38.91 14.12
CA LEU A 98 7.83 -38.65 15.48
C LEU A 98 6.97 -39.38 16.53
N ARG A 99 5.64 -39.29 16.41
CA ARG A 99 4.69 -40.02 17.29
C ARG A 99 4.88 -41.53 17.16
N LYS A 100 5.12 -42.07 15.96
CA LYS A 100 5.33 -43.50 15.75
C LYS A 100 6.60 -44.02 16.44
N ASN A 101 7.68 -43.23 16.43
CA ASN A 101 8.92 -43.56 17.14
C ASN A 101 8.74 -43.50 18.67
N ILE A 102 7.99 -42.51 19.18
CA ILE A 102 7.66 -42.39 20.61
C ILE A 102 6.81 -43.59 21.08
N THR A 103 5.93 -44.15 20.25
CA THR A 103 5.13 -45.34 20.59
C THR A 103 5.91 -46.68 20.58
N THR A 104 7.22 -46.67 20.32
CA THR A 104 8.06 -47.90 20.35
C THR A 104 8.97 -48.03 21.57
N GLU A 105 9.03 -47.04 22.46
CA GLU A 105 9.80 -47.08 23.71
C GLU A 105 8.92 -46.67 24.90
N GLY A 106 8.11 -47.60 25.44
CA GLY A 106 7.16 -47.23 26.51
C GLY A 106 6.36 -48.34 27.21
N ASP A 107 6.63 -49.63 26.98
CA ASP A 107 5.92 -50.71 27.69
C ASP A 107 6.54 -50.97 29.08
N HIS A 108 5.89 -50.47 30.16
CA HIS A 108 5.80 -51.18 31.45
C HIS A 108 4.84 -50.53 32.50
N ILE A 109 3.93 -51.36 33.03
CA ILE A 109 3.33 -51.33 34.40
C ILE A 109 2.15 -50.35 34.70
N GLN A 110 0.93 -50.89 34.51
CA GLN A 110 -0.24 -50.93 35.41
C GLN A 110 -0.75 -49.69 36.22
N ALA A 111 -1.81 -49.06 35.67
CA ALA A 111 -3.15 -48.83 36.24
C ALA A 111 -3.43 -48.59 37.75
N GLY A 112 -4.15 -47.49 38.05
CA GLY A 112 -4.90 -47.24 39.31
C GLY A 112 -5.70 -45.92 39.27
N PRO A 113 -7.01 -45.84 39.64
CA PRO A 113 -7.84 -44.65 39.36
C PRO A 113 -8.37 -43.85 40.58
N SER A 114 -8.54 -42.52 40.44
CA SER A 114 -9.62 -41.73 41.09
C SER A 114 -9.67 -40.26 40.61
N LYS A 115 -10.81 -39.58 40.87
CA LYS A 115 -11.10 -38.14 40.70
C LYS A 115 -11.68 -37.63 42.06
N PRO A 116 -12.10 -36.36 42.21
CA PRO A 116 -11.34 -35.10 42.05
C PRO A 116 -11.53 -34.17 43.28
N THR A 117 -10.70 -33.13 43.46
CA THR A 117 -11.08 -31.98 44.33
C THR A 117 -10.40 -30.68 43.89
N CYS A 118 -11.08 -29.56 44.15
CA CYS A 118 -10.63 -28.19 43.90
C CYS A 118 -10.33 -27.49 45.24
N LEU A 119 -9.43 -26.50 45.28
CA LEU A 119 -9.69 -25.21 45.94
C LEU A 119 -8.60 -24.16 45.62
N THR A 120 -8.86 -22.92 46.03
CA THR A 120 -8.17 -21.68 45.64
C THR A 120 -7.48 -20.98 46.81
N GLU A 121 -6.34 -20.32 46.59
CA GLU A 121 -5.81 -19.31 47.54
C GLU A 121 -5.17 -18.07 46.86
N LYS A 122 -5.24 -16.95 47.59
CA LYS A 122 -4.49 -15.67 47.49
C LYS A 122 -4.57 -15.01 48.90
N PRO A 123 -3.91 -13.86 49.16
CA PRO A 123 -2.47 -13.66 49.33
C PRO A 123 -2.15 -13.04 50.72
N VAL A 124 -0.87 -12.86 51.08
CA VAL A 124 -0.47 -12.17 52.34
C VAL A 124 0.71 -11.21 52.11
N MET A 125 0.73 -10.09 52.84
CA MET A 125 1.86 -9.15 53.01
C MET A 125 2.11 -8.93 54.51
N VAL A 126 3.32 -8.49 54.92
CA VAL A 126 3.60 -7.61 56.09
C VAL A 126 5.10 -7.15 56.05
N ALA A 127 5.50 -6.19 56.90
CA ALA A 127 6.64 -5.29 56.70
C ALA A 127 7.83 -5.44 57.71
N SER A 128 8.69 -4.40 57.76
CA SER A 128 10.02 -4.28 58.37
C SER A 128 10.11 -4.21 59.91
N PRO A 129 11.34 -4.23 60.46
CA PRO A 129 11.71 -3.41 61.62
C PRO A 129 12.97 -2.52 61.38
N GLU A 130 13.53 -1.92 62.45
CA GLU A 130 14.33 -0.68 62.44
C GLU A 130 15.85 -0.81 62.76
N ASN A 131 16.52 0.35 62.92
CA ASN A 131 17.97 0.57 63.12
C ASN A 131 18.37 0.65 64.61
N PRO A 132 19.68 0.55 65.00
CA PRO A 132 20.35 1.77 65.54
C PRO A 132 21.90 1.88 65.39
N LEU A 133 22.40 3.13 65.49
CA LEU A 133 23.64 3.69 66.11
C LEU A 133 24.88 2.76 66.36
N GLY A 134 26.15 3.11 66.14
CA GLY A 134 26.90 4.36 65.79
C GLY A 134 28.42 4.05 65.80
N GLU A 135 29.44 4.93 65.87
CA GLU A 135 29.61 6.41 65.81
C GLU A 135 31.14 6.74 65.69
N LYS A 136 31.53 7.95 65.19
CA LYS A 136 32.88 8.61 65.28
C LYS A 136 34.09 7.95 64.57
N ASP A 137 35.17 8.64 64.15
CA ASP A 137 35.66 10.05 64.18
C ASP A 137 36.69 10.24 62.99
N SER A 138 37.36 11.36 62.62
CA SER A 138 37.48 12.76 63.10
C SER A 138 37.89 13.76 61.97
N LEU A 139 38.24 15.01 62.37
CA LEU A 139 38.86 16.13 61.62
C LEU A 139 40.36 16.31 62.07
N PRO A 140 41.16 17.38 61.76
CA PRO A 140 40.97 18.67 61.04
C PRO A 140 42.03 18.95 59.92
N GLY A 141 42.23 20.11 59.26
CA GLY A 141 41.77 21.53 59.29
C GLY A 141 42.37 22.29 58.07
N GLU A 142 42.52 23.62 57.96
CA GLU A 142 42.08 24.77 58.79
C GLU A 142 42.16 26.14 58.03
N ASN A 143 41.15 27.00 58.22
CA ASN A 143 41.11 28.49 58.30
C ASN A 143 42.05 29.47 57.55
N ARG A 144 41.45 30.41 56.78
CA ARG A 144 41.56 31.92 56.77
C ARG A 144 41.09 32.51 55.42
N GLU A 145 40.34 33.62 55.23
CA GLU A 145 39.83 34.78 56.00
C GLU A 145 40.49 36.15 55.66
N PHE A 146 39.64 37.19 55.49
CA PHE A 146 39.80 38.66 55.19
C PHE A 146 39.02 39.06 53.89
N THR A 147 37.99 39.94 53.82
CA THR A 147 37.73 41.36 54.24
C THR A 147 38.40 42.42 53.33
N THR A 148 37.81 43.57 52.93
CA THR A 148 36.55 44.29 53.29
C THR A 148 36.15 45.40 52.25
N GLU A 149 34.87 45.86 52.30
CA GLU A 149 34.33 47.26 52.11
C GLU A 149 34.59 48.10 50.82
N GLU A 150 33.56 48.56 50.07
CA GLU A 150 32.81 49.88 50.07
C GLU A 150 33.35 50.94 49.05
N SER A 151 32.65 52.03 48.61
CA SER A 151 31.26 52.57 48.75
C SER A 151 30.95 53.64 47.64
N ARG A 152 29.66 53.78 47.23
CA ARG A 152 28.84 54.98 46.78
C ARG A 152 29.50 56.13 45.94
N THR A 153 28.88 56.87 45.01
CA THR A 153 27.56 57.56 44.91
C THR A 153 27.22 57.80 43.40
N ALA A 154 26.02 57.60 42.84
CA ALA A 154 24.72 58.31 42.96
C ALA A 154 24.62 59.71 42.27
N ASN A 155 23.90 59.81 41.13
CA ASN A 155 22.78 60.78 40.97
C ASN A 155 21.81 60.50 39.79
N GLN A 156 20.62 61.11 39.88
CA GLN A 156 19.36 61.14 39.10
C GLN A 156 19.44 61.14 37.54
N ILE A 157 18.40 60.83 36.73
CA ILE A 157 17.00 61.38 36.66
C ILE A 157 15.95 60.33 36.16
N SER A 158 14.66 60.58 36.41
CA SER A 158 13.44 59.84 35.96
C SER A 158 12.39 60.85 35.40
N PRO A 159 11.14 60.53 34.94
CA PRO A 159 10.32 59.29 35.00
C PRO A 159 9.63 58.97 33.62
N GLU A 160 8.51 58.24 33.41
CA GLU A 160 7.53 57.48 34.24
C GLU A 160 6.83 56.35 33.42
N SER A 161 5.73 55.73 33.94
CA SER A 161 5.00 54.55 33.37
C SER A 161 3.57 54.44 34.00
N PRO A 162 2.74 53.36 33.89
CA PRO A 162 2.50 52.36 32.82
C PRO A 162 1.02 52.24 32.26
N PRO A 163 0.08 51.28 32.61
CA PRO A 163 -0.71 50.54 31.58
C PRO A 163 -2.24 50.33 31.87
N ALA A 164 -2.85 49.23 31.32
CA ALA A 164 -4.21 48.64 31.53
C ALA A 164 -5.39 49.14 30.63
N THR A 165 -6.52 48.45 30.35
CA THR A 165 -6.99 47.02 30.30
C THR A 165 -8.38 46.96 29.57
N GLN A 166 -8.91 45.78 29.16
CA GLN A 166 -10.24 45.59 28.52
C GLN A 166 -11.45 45.94 29.45
N PRO A 167 -12.66 46.27 28.92
CA PRO A 167 -13.76 45.26 28.76
C PRO A 167 -14.77 45.55 27.59
N VAL A 168 -15.85 44.75 27.48
CA VAL A 168 -16.91 44.80 26.41
C VAL A 168 -18.27 44.31 26.97
N PRO A 169 -19.43 45.01 26.82
CA PRO A 169 -20.58 44.46 26.03
C PRO A 169 -21.69 45.45 25.50
N THR A 170 -22.72 44.88 24.83
CA THR A 170 -24.18 45.26 24.76
C THR A 170 -24.77 46.36 23.82
N SER A 171 -25.25 45.91 22.64
CA SER A 171 -26.68 45.88 22.17
C SER A 171 -27.54 47.13 21.82
N VAL A 172 -28.49 46.91 20.86
CA VAL A 172 -29.68 47.75 20.47
C VAL A 172 -29.35 48.96 19.56
N SER A 173 -30.05 49.31 18.45
CA SER A 173 -31.21 48.77 17.68
C SER A 173 -31.14 49.15 16.18
N THR A 174 -31.97 48.54 15.32
CA THR A 174 -32.32 49.02 13.96
C THR A 174 -33.31 50.21 13.99
N PRO A 175 -33.45 50.94 12.86
CA PRO A 175 -34.75 50.95 12.16
C PRO A 175 -34.61 50.77 10.62
N GLU A 176 -35.70 51.02 9.87
CA GLU A 176 -35.95 50.53 8.50
C GLU A 176 -35.87 51.60 7.39
N SER A 177 -35.72 51.12 6.14
CA SER A 177 -36.36 51.55 4.88
C SER A 177 -36.70 53.03 4.59
N ILE A 178 -36.29 53.51 3.39
CA ILE A 178 -37.19 54.04 2.34
C ILE A 178 -36.45 54.16 0.99
N THR A 179 -37.21 54.24 -0.12
CA THR A 179 -36.79 54.14 -1.53
C THR A 179 -36.70 55.47 -2.28
N GLU A 180 -35.88 55.54 -3.35
CA GLU A 180 -36.13 56.18 -4.67
C GLU A 180 -34.83 56.04 -5.53
N THR A 181 -34.77 55.20 -6.59
CA THR A 181 -35.12 55.44 -8.02
C THR A 181 -34.34 56.56 -8.75
N THR A 182 -33.44 56.14 -9.66
CA THR A 182 -33.07 56.87 -10.90
C THR A 182 -32.81 55.85 -12.03
N GLU A 183 -32.85 56.30 -13.28
CA GLU A 183 -33.17 55.47 -14.45
C GLU A 183 -31.98 54.83 -15.21
N PHE A 184 -32.36 54.02 -16.19
CA PHE A 184 -31.55 53.21 -17.10
C PHE A 184 -30.75 54.07 -18.12
N THR A 185 -29.55 53.62 -18.50
CA THR A 185 -28.99 53.93 -19.84
C THR A 185 -27.97 52.87 -20.25
N GLU A 186 -28.25 52.14 -21.34
CA GLU A 186 -27.27 51.32 -22.07
C GLU A 186 -26.46 52.24 -23.01
N GLU A 187 -25.29 51.92 -23.57
CA GLU A 187 -24.69 50.67 -24.08
C GLU A 187 -23.12 50.73 -23.96
N PRO A 188 -22.32 49.79 -24.52
CA PRO A 188 -22.50 48.35 -24.69
C PRO A 188 -21.36 47.53 -24.03
N SER A 189 -21.61 46.27 -23.71
CA SER A 189 -20.57 45.32 -23.26
C SER A 189 -19.83 44.66 -24.42
N VAL A 190 -18.49 44.57 -24.35
CA VAL A 190 -17.65 43.85 -25.33
C VAL A 190 -17.91 42.35 -25.30
N GLU A 191 -17.97 41.71 -26.47
CA GLU A 191 -18.27 40.28 -26.64
C GLU A 191 -17.23 39.35 -25.96
N SER A 192 -17.63 38.70 -24.87
CA SER A 192 -16.94 37.49 -24.38
C SER A 192 -17.33 36.30 -25.25
N LYS A 193 -16.34 35.65 -25.89
CA LYS A 193 -16.57 34.46 -26.71
C LYS A 193 -17.11 33.31 -25.84
N GLU A 194 -18.37 32.93 -26.06
CA GLU A 194 -18.95 31.73 -25.44
C GLU A 194 -18.17 30.48 -25.86
N GLU A 195 -17.62 29.75 -24.90
CA GLU A 195 -17.13 28.40 -25.14
C GLU A 195 -18.31 27.48 -25.48
N LYS A 196 -18.19 26.73 -26.58
CA LYS A 196 -19.23 25.81 -27.03
C LYS A 196 -19.25 24.54 -26.19
N GLU A 197 -19.75 24.65 -24.96
CA GLU A 197 -19.93 23.50 -24.07
C GLU A 197 -20.80 22.44 -24.77
N ALA A 198 -20.20 21.31 -25.12
CA ALA A 198 -20.82 20.29 -25.95
C ALA A 198 -21.88 19.51 -25.15
N LYS A 199 -23.11 20.05 -25.09
CA LYS A 199 -24.29 19.50 -24.38
C LYS A 199 -24.38 17.97 -24.49
N LYS A 200 -23.84 17.28 -23.48
CA LYS A 200 -23.69 15.82 -23.46
C LYS A 200 -25.06 15.16 -23.64
N LYS A 201 -25.24 14.46 -24.77
CA LYS A 201 -26.50 13.81 -25.13
C LYS A 201 -26.88 12.80 -24.04
N LYS A 202 -28.10 12.90 -23.49
CA LYS A 202 -28.56 12.01 -22.41
C LYS A 202 -28.49 10.54 -22.86
N PRO A 203 -27.90 9.64 -22.05
CA PRO A 203 -27.63 8.26 -22.46
C PRO A 203 -28.93 7.48 -22.71
N LYS A 204 -28.94 6.68 -23.78
CA LYS A 204 -30.08 5.91 -24.30
C LYS A 204 -30.22 4.56 -23.60
N LEU A 205 -30.44 4.57 -22.29
CA LEU A 205 -30.51 3.38 -21.42
C LEU A 205 -31.78 2.51 -21.60
N LEU A 206 -32.47 2.56 -22.75
CA LEU A 206 -33.72 1.84 -23.03
C LEU A 206 -33.71 1.28 -24.46
N ASN A 207 -33.86 -0.03 -24.62
CA ASN A 207 -33.96 -0.67 -25.94
C ASN A 207 -35.36 -0.47 -26.58
N LYS A 208 -35.76 -1.30 -27.55
CA LYS A 208 -37.11 -1.22 -28.14
C LYS A 208 -38.20 -1.68 -27.16
N PHE A 209 -37.93 -2.74 -26.41
CA PHE A 209 -38.84 -3.34 -25.43
C PHE A 209 -38.95 -2.50 -24.15
N ASP A 210 -37.83 -2.07 -23.56
CA ASP A 210 -37.82 -1.30 -22.31
C ASP A 210 -38.62 0.02 -22.38
N LYS A 211 -38.88 0.52 -23.60
CA LYS A 211 -39.71 1.71 -23.84
C LYS A 211 -41.20 1.46 -23.60
N THR A 212 -41.71 0.24 -23.78
CA THR A 212 -43.12 -0.09 -23.54
C THR A 212 -43.39 -0.18 -22.03
N ILE A 213 -42.48 -0.81 -21.28
CA ILE A 213 -42.52 -0.97 -19.81
C ILE A 213 -41.88 0.20 -19.03
N LYS A 214 -41.60 1.32 -19.71
CA LYS A 214 -40.90 2.49 -19.16
C LYS A 214 -41.60 3.09 -17.92
N SER A 215 -42.92 3.00 -17.84
CA SER A 215 -43.70 3.43 -16.68
C SER A 215 -43.38 2.60 -15.43
N GLU A 216 -43.34 1.28 -15.57
CA GLU A 216 -43.02 0.35 -14.49
C GLU A 216 -41.55 0.51 -14.02
N ILE A 217 -40.61 0.60 -14.96
CA ILE A 217 -39.19 0.89 -14.69
C ILE A 217 -39.03 2.21 -13.91
N ASN A 218 -39.71 3.27 -14.36
CA ASN A 218 -39.64 4.58 -13.69
C ASN A 218 -40.26 4.57 -12.29
N ALA A 219 -41.25 3.71 -12.02
CA ALA A 219 -41.83 3.57 -10.69
C ALA A 219 -40.83 2.93 -9.71
N ALA A 220 -40.14 1.85 -10.11
CA ALA A 220 -39.07 1.24 -9.32
C ALA A 220 -37.90 2.21 -9.10
N GLU A 221 -37.39 2.84 -10.16
CA GLU A 221 -36.32 3.86 -10.09
C GLU A 221 -36.67 5.04 -9.15
N LYS A 222 -37.95 5.41 -9.04
CA LYS A 222 -38.45 6.44 -8.12
C LYS A 222 -38.48 5.98 -6.66
N LEU A 223 -38.51 4.68 -6.38
CA LEU A 223 -38.30 4.14 -5.03
C LEU A 223 -36.81 4.21 -4.66
N ARG A 224 -35.93 3.77 -5.56
CA ARG A 224 -34.46 3.87 -5.40
C ARG A 224 -34.03 5.29 -5.03
N LYS A 225 -34.42 6.26 -5.87
CA LYS A 225 -34.12 7.70 -5.68
C LYS A 225 -34.78 8.36 -4.47
N LYS A 226 -35.65 7.65 -3.74
CA LYS A 226 -36.21 8.06 -2.45
C LYS A 226 -35.52 7.39 -1.25
N GLY A 227 -34.43 6.65 -1.46
CA GLY A 227 -33.77 5.85 -0.41
C GLY A 227 -34.56 4.59 0.01
N LYS A 228 -35.68 4.29 -0.66
CA LYS A 228 -36.50 3.09 -0.42
C LYS A 228 -35.90 1.88 -1.15
N ILE A 229 -34.64 1.59 -0.85
CA ILE A 229 -33.80 0.62 -1.57
C ILE A 229 -34.42 -0.78 -1.52
N GLU A 230 -34.87 -1.25 -0.35
CA GLU A 230 -35.48 -2.57 -0.18
C GLU A 230 -36.90 -2.70 -0.80
N GLU A 231 -37.58 -1.60 -1.10
CA GLU A 231 -38.80 -1.61 -1.93
C GLU A 231 -38.42 -1.61 -3.42
N SER A 232 -37.40 -0.85 -3.79
CA SER A 232 -36.90 -0.78 -5.17
C SER A 232 -36.30 -2.10 -5.64
N LEU A 233 -35.56 -2.81 -4.79
CA LEU A 233 -34.96 -4.10 -5.13
C LEU A 233 -36.07 -5.11 -5.44
N ARG A 234 -37.05 -5.29 -4.54
CA ARG A 234 -38.22 -6.15 -4.76
C ARG A 234 -39.04 -5.76 -5.99
N ALA A 235 -39.16 -4.46 -6.27
CA ALA A 235 -39.81 -3.99 -7.49
C ALA A 235 -39.03 -4.37 -8.76
N PHE A 236 -37.70 -4.22 -8.77
CA PHE A 236 -36.88 -4.66 -9.91
C PHE A 236 -36.77 -6.18 -10.03
N GLU A 237 -36.74 -6.93 -8.93
CA GLU A 237 -36.81 -8.40 -8.93
C GLU A 237 -38.10 -8.91 -9.56
N ALA A 238 -39.26 -8.36 -9.16
CA ALA A 238 -40.55 -8.67 -9.78
C ALA A 238 -40.58 -8.30 -11.28
N LEU A 239 -39.95 -7.18 -11.68
CA LEU A 239 -39.82 -6.80 -13.09
C LEU A 239 -38.87 -7.71 -13.87
N VAL A 240 -37.80 -8.23 -13.27
CA VAL A 240 -36.91 -9.22 -13.90
C VAL A 240 -37.60 -10.59 -14.01
N GLN A 241 -38.41 -11.00 -13.02
CA GLN A 241 -39.23 -12.21 -13.14
C GLN A 241 -40.28 -12.09 -14.25
N LYS A 242 -40.97 -10.94 -14.34
CA LYS A 242 -41.98 -10.63 -15.36
C LYS A 242 -41.37 -10.45 -16.75
N PHE A 243 -40.15 -9.92 -16.83
CA PHE A 243 -39.44 -9.58 -18.08
C PHE A 243 -37.95 -10.00 -18.03
N PRO A 244 -37.62 -11.31 -18.07
CA PRO A 244 -36.24 -11.79 -17.86
C PRO A 244 -35.20 -11.24 -18.84
N GLN A 245 -35.65 -10.86 -20.04
CA GLN A 245 -34.83 -10.34 -21.14
C GLN A 245 -34.75 -8.80 -21.17
N SER A 246 -35.28 -8.06 -20.18
CA SER A 246 -35.16 -6.59 -20.12
C SER A 246 -33.81 -6.17 -19.52
N PRO A 247 -32.90 -5.55 -20.30
CA PRO A 247 -31.60 -5.13 -19.78
C PRO A 247 -31.76 -4.00 -18.76
N ARG A 248 -32.71 -3.09 -18.95
CA ARG A 248 -32.91 -1.98 -18.01
C ARG A 248 -33.52 -2.42 -16.68
N CYS A 249 -34.37 -3.45 -16.65
CA CYS A 249 -34.87 -4.02 -15.39
C CYS A 249 -33.74 -4.72 -14.62
N ARG A 250 -32.92 -5.54 -15.28
CA ARG A 250 -31.79 -6.24 -14.65
C ARG A 250 -30.70 -5.26 -14.16
N TYR A 251 -30.44 -4.18 -14.90
CA TYR A 251 -29.59 -3.07 -14.45
C TYR A 251 -30.18 -2.34 -13.24
N GLY A 252 -31.50 -2.16 -13.19
CA GLY A 252 -32.17 -1.59 -12.03
C GLY A 252 -32.06 -2.46 -10.77
N LYS A 253 -32.15 -3.79 -10.92
CA LYS A 253 -31.85 -4.76 -9.86
C LYS A 253 -30.41 -4.60 -9.38
N ALA A 254 -29.43 -4.64 -10.28
CA ALA A 254 -28.01 -4.49 -9.95
C ALA A 254 -27.73 -3.18 -9.18
N GLN A 255 -28.30 -2.06 -9.64
CA GLN A 255 -28.21 -0.76 -8.96
C GLN A 255 -28.86 -0.74 -7.56
N ALA A 256 -29.94 -1.50 -7.34
CA ALA A 256 -30.58 -1.59 -6.03
C ALA A 256 -29.85 -2.57 -5.08
N GLU A 257 -29.16 -3.58 -5.61
CA GLU A 257 -28.25 -4.45 -4.85
C GLU A 257 -27.00 -3.70 -4.42
N ASP A 258 -26.44 -2.86 -5.29
CA ASP A 258 -25.28 -2.00 -5.04
C ASP A 258 -25.55 -0.98 -3.92
N ASP A 259 -26.65 -0.21 -4.04
CA ASP A 259 -27.13 0.68 -2.97
C ASP A 259 -27.35 -0.06 -1.64
N LEU A 260 -27.85 -1.30 -1.70
CA LEU A 260 -28.11 -2.13 -0.51
C LEU A 260 -26.82 -2.67 0.10
N ALA A 261 -25.80 -2.93 -0.73
CA ALA A 261 -24.47 -3.32 -0.29
C ALA A 261 -23.75 -2.18 0.42
N GLU A 262 -23.81 -0.95 -0.12
CA GLU A 262 -23.29 0.25 0.53
C GLU A 262 -24.05 0.53 1.85
N LYS A 263 -25.39 0.45 1.84
CA LYS A 263 -26.24 0.60 3.05
C LYS A 263 -25.94 -0.42 4.15
N LYS A 264 -25.69 -1.68 3.79
CA LYS A 264 -25.38 -2.78 4.74
C LYS A 264 -23.89 -2.95 5.03
N ARG A 265 -23.00 -2.26 4.29
CA ARG A 265 -21.54 -2.51 4.26
C ARG A 265 -21.20 -3.99 4.03
N SER A 266 -21.85 -4.61 3.05
CA SER A 266 -21.82 -6.06 2.81
C SER A 266 -21.15 -6.40 1.47
N ASN A 267 -19.94 -6.99 1.53
CA ASN A 267 -19.20 -7.45 0.36
C ASN A 267 -19.93 -8.58 -0.39
N GLU A 268 -20.68 -9.43 0.32
CA GLU A 268 -21.53 -10.48 -0.26
C GLU A 268 -22.66 -9.89 -1.13
N MET A 269 -23.32 -8.83 -0.64
CA MET A 269 -24.32 -8.10 -1.43
C MET A 269 -23.69 -7.38 -2.62
N LEU A 270 -22.47 -6.85 -2.46
CA LEU A 270 -21.75 -6.20 -3.56
C LEU A 270 -21.35 -7.19 -4.65
N LEU A 271 -20.96 -8.41 -4.28
CA LEU A 271 -20.68 -9.50 -5.22
C LEU A 271 -21.94 -9.94 -5.99
N LYS A 272 -23.12 -9.87 -5.36
CA LYS A 272 -24.42 -10.07 -6.05
C LYS A 272 -24.69 -8.96 -7.07
N ALA A 273 -24.47 -7.69 -6.71
CA ALA A 273 -24.57 -6.56 -7.63
C ALA A 273 -23.60 -6.69 -8.83
N VAL A 274 -22.33 -7.05 -8.58
CA VAL A 274 -21.31 -7.30 -9.62
C VAL A 274 -21.76 -8.39 -10.61
N ASN A 275 -22.33 -9.50 -10.13
CA ASN A 275 -22.87 -10.53 -11.02
C ASN A 275 -24.09 -10.02 -11.82
N SER A 276 -25.04 -9.33 -11.19
CA SER A 276 -26.17 -8.72 -11.91
C SER A 276 -25.72 -7.69 -12.97
N TYR A 277 -24.67 -6.90 -12.72
CA TYR A 277 -24.11 -5.97 -13.72
C TYR A 277 -23.45 -6.70 -14.90
N ARG A 278 -22.81 -7.85 -14.66
CA ARG A 278 -22.25 -8.71 -15.70
C ARG A 278 -23.35 -9.33 -16.57
N GLU A 279 -24.39 -9.89 -15.95
CA GLU A 279 -25.55 -10.47 -16.65
C GLU A 279 -26.23 -9.46 -17.59
N VAL A 280 -26.31 -8.17 -17.21
CA VAL A 280 -26.88 -7.11 -18.08
C VAL A 280 -26.13 -6.98 -19.41
N ALA A 281 -24.82 -7.26 -19.44
CA ALA A 281 -24.01 -7.22 -20.67
C ALA A 281 -23.98 -8.55 -21.44
N GLU A 282 -24.69 -9.58 -20.95
CA GLU A 282 -24.85 -10.90 -21.58
C GLU A 282 -26.26 -11.08 -22.18
N LEU A 283 -27.18 -10.13 -21.95
CA LEU A 283 -28.54 -10.10 -22.51
C LEU A 283 -28.58 -9.70 -24.00
N PRO A 284 -29.69 -9.99 -24.73
CA PRO A 284 -29.92 -9.49 -26.08
C PRO A 284 -30.36 -8.00 -26.09
N ASP A 285 -30.19 -7.34 -27.24
CA ASP A 285 -30.67 -5.98 -27.53
C ASP A 285 -30.29 -4.92 -26.45
N VAL A 286 -29.12 -5.04 -25.82
CA VAL A 286 -28.62 -4.08 -24.82
C VAL A 286 -28.16 -2.79 -25.50
N PRO A 287 -28.67 -1.60 -25.11
CA PRO A 287 -28.20 -0.35 -25.68
C PRO A 287 -26.72 -0.09 -25.36
N PRO A 288 -25.88 0.42 -26.28
CA PRO A 288 -24.46 0.64 -26.02
C PRO A 288 -24.18 1.51 -24.79
N ASP A 289 -24.96 2.58 -24.58
CA ASP A 289 -24.83 3.43 -23.39
C ASP A 289 -25.09 2.67 -22.07
N LEU A 290 -25.90 1.60 -22.12
CA LEU A 290 -26.18 0.72 -20.98
C LEU A 290 -25.09 -0.36 -20.80
N VAL A 291 -24.54 -0.90 -21.89
CA VAL A 291 -23.35 -1.78 -21.84
C VAL A 291 -22.18 -1.04 -21.17
N LYS A 292 -21.95 0.22 -21.57
CA LYS A 292 -20.92 1.07 -20.96
C LYS A 292 -21.18 1.32 -19.47
N ALA A 293 -22.41 1.71 -19.12
CA ALA A 293 -22.79 2.01 -17.74
C ALA A 293 -22.79 0.78 -16.80
N THR A 294 -23.11 -0.42 -17.32
CA THR A 294 -23.11 -1.65 -16.52
C THR A 294 -21.69 -2.17 -16.29
N LEU A 295 -20.87 -2.23 -17.34
CA LEU A 295 -19.51 -2.76 -17.21
C LEU A 295 -18.58 -1.79 -16.47
N LYS A 296 -18.73 -0.45 -16.62
CA LYS A 296 -17.87 0.49 -15.88
C LYS A 296 -18.14 0.44 -14.37
N ARG A 297 -19.40 0.30 -13.94
CA ARG A 297 -19.72 0.08 -12.51
C ARG A 297 -19.31 -1.32 -12.04
N CYS A 298 -19.41 -2.35 -12.89
CA CYS A 298 -18.87 -3.68 -12.60
C CYS A 298 -17.37 -3.63 -12.28
N ALA A 299 -16.57 -2.98 -13.14
CA ALA A 299 -15.12 -2.83 -12.97
C ALA A 299 -14.75 -2.04 -11.69
N ASP A 300 -15.41 -0.91 -11.43
CA ASP A 300 -15.27 -0.11 -10.21
C ASP A 300 -15.58 -0.93 -8.94
N ARG A 301 -16.69 -1.67 -8.92
CA ARG A 301 -17.06 -2.53 -7.78
C ARG A 301 -16.16 -3.77 -7.64
N GLN A 302 -15.57 -4.27 -8.72
CA GLN A 302 -14.53 -5.29 -8.67
C GLN A 302 -13.22 -4.76 -8.05
N GLN A 303 -12.77 -3.56 -8.42
CA GLN A 303 -11.60 -2.90 -7.80
C GLN A 303 -11.83 -2.65 -6.30
N PHE A 304 -13.01 -2.15 -5.92
CA PHE A 304 -13.38 -1.96 -4.52
C PHE A 304 -13.34 -3.26 -3.69
N LEU A 305 -13.63 -4.40 -4.32
CA LEU A 305 -13.54 -5.74 -3.71
C LEU A 305 -12.13 -6.38 -3.80
N GLY A 306 -11.11 -5.64 -4.25
CA GLY A 306 -9.75 -6.16 -4.47
C GLY A 306 -9.60 -7.09 -5.67
N ARG A 307 -10.66 -7.31 -6.46
CA ARG A 307 -10.71 -8.26 -7.59
C ARG A 307 -10.12 -7.68 -8.86
N THR A 308 -8.90 -7.15 -8.78
CA THR A 308 -8.26 -6.38 -9.85
C THR A 308 -8.08 -7.20 -11.14
N LYS A 309 -7.72 -8.49 -11.03
CA LYS A 309 -7.69 -9.47 -12.15
C LYS A 309 -9.00 -9.44 -12.97
N GLY A 310 -10.15 -9.44 -12.28
CA GLY A 310 -11.49 -9.43 -12.90
C GLY A 310 -11.95 -8.05 -13.39
N SER A 311 -11.47 -6.97 -12.76
CA SER A 311 -11.67 -5.60 -13.25
C SER A 311 -10.95 -5.37 -14.58
N LEU A 312 -9.71 -5.87 -14.71
CA LEU A 312 -8.93 -5.76 -15.95
C LEU A 312 -9.70 -6.36 -17.13
N ALA A 313 -10.09 -7.63 -17.05
CA ALA A 313 -10.85 -8.32 -18.11
C ALA A 313 -12.20 -7.61 -18.44
N THR A 314 -12.81 -6.96 -17.45
CA THR A 314 -14.04 -6.16 -17.64
C THR A 314 -13.78 -4.85 -18.38
N LEU A 315 -12.62 -4.22 -18.14
CA LEU A 315 -12.15 -3.01 -18.82
C LEU A 315 -11.61 -3.29 -20.23
N GLU A 316 -10.91 -4.41 -20.44
CA GLU A 316 -10.48 -4.89 -21.76
C GLU A 316 -11.70 -5.10 -22.67
N LYS A 317 -12.73 -5.80 -22.17
CA LYS A 317 -14.02 -5.99 -22.87
C LYS A 317 -14.71 -4.64 -23.17
N LEU A 318 -14.60 -3.66 -22.27
CA LEU A 318 -15.13 -2.30 -22.48
C LEU A 318 -14.40 -1.57 -23.61
N VAL A 319 -13.07 -1.56 -23.60
CA VAL A 319 -12.24 -0.92 -24.63
C VAL A 319 -12.42 -1.63 -25.98
N GLN A 320 -12.59 -2.95 -26.01
CA GLN A 320 -12.91 -3.70 -27.23
C GLN A 320 -14.26 -3.29 -27.85
N ILE A 321 -15.27 -2.99 -27.03
CA ILE A 321 -16.60 -2.54 -27.49
C ILE A 321 -16.61 -1.04 -27.82
N PHE A 322 -15.74 -0.25 -27.18
CA PHE A 322 -15.67 1.21 -27.30
C PHE A 322 -14.23 1.72 -27.54
N PRO A 323 -13.56 1.34 -28.65
CA PRO A 323 -12.12 1.58 -28.85
C PRO A 323 -11.73 3.06 -28.97
N GLU A 324 -12.70 3.93 -29.26
CA GLU A 324 -12.55 5.38 -29.38
C GLU A 324 -12.90 6.15 -28.10
N ASP A 325 -13.21 5.46 -26.98
CA ASP A 325 -13.43 6.11 -25.68
C ASP A 325 -12.13 6.16 -24.86
N ILE A 326 -11.49 7.33 -24.90
CA ILE A 326 -10.24 7.60 -24.17
C ILE A 326 -10.40 7.41 -22.66
N SER A 327 -11.58 7.72 -22.08
CA SER A 327 -11.79 7.52 -20.63
C SER A 327 -11.72 6.04 -20.26
N LEU A 328 -12.16 5.13 -21.14
CA LEU A 328 -12.09 3.69 -20.89
C LEU A 328 -10.66 3.14 -21.05
N LYS A 329 -9.85 3.73 -21.94
CA LYS A 329 -8.40 3.45 -21.99
C LYS A 329 -7.68 3.94 -20.74
N ASN A 330 -8.01 5.15 -20.27
CA ASN A 330 -7.47 5.68 -19.02
C ASN A 330 -7.87 4.80 -17.81
N ASP A 331 -9.13 4.37 -17.70
CA ASP A 331 -9.56 3.40 -16.68
C ASP A 331 -8.75 2.08 -16.75
N LEU A 332 -8.51 1.56 -17.96
CA LEU A 332 -7.73 0.34 -18.20
C LEU A 332 -6.26 0.52 -17.79
N GLY A 333 -5.65 1.66 -18.10
CA GLY A 333 -4.30 2.00 -17.67
C GLY A 333 -4.15 2.01 -16.14
N VAL A 334 -5.15 2.51 -15.41
CA VAL A 334 -5.21 2.40 -13.94
C VAL A 334 -5.31 0.95 -13.48
N ALA A 335 -6.09 0.10 -14.15
CA ALA A 335 -6.22 -1.31 -13.79
C ALA A 335 -4.91 -2.11 -13.96
N HIS A 336 -4.09 -1.79 -14.97
CA HIS A 336 -2.72 -2.34 -15.07
C HIS A 336 -1.82 -1.87 -13.93
N LEU A 337 -1.86 -0.58 -13.55
CA LEU A 337 -1.09 -0.06 -12.40
C LEU A 337 -1.49 -0.74 -11.07
N LEU A 338 -2.79 -1.01 -10.87
CA LEU A 338 -3.30 -1.73 -9.70
C LEU A 338 -2.90 -3.23 -9.67
N LEU A 339 -2.34 -3.76 -10.76
CA LEU A 339 -1.73 -5.09 -10.85
C LEU A 339 -0.19 -5.05 -10.84
N GLY A 340 0.42 -3.86 -10.75
CA GLY A 340 1.87 -3.67 -10.89
C GLY A 340 2.40 -3.81 -12.32
N ASP A 341 1.54 -3.95 -13.32
CA ASP A 341 1.95 -4.01 -14.73
C ASP A 341 2.17 -2.61 -15.31
N ASN A 342 3.25 -1.97 -14.84
CA ASN A 342 3.68 -0.66 -15.35
C ASN A 342 3.93 -0.70 -16.87
N LYS A 343 4.30 -1.85 -17.45
CA LYS A 343 4.59 -2.02 -18.89
C LYS A 343 3.31 -2.11 -19.74
N GLY A 344 2.22 -2.66 -19.21
CA GLY A 344 0.89 -2.58 -19.79
C GLY A 344 0.33 -1.16 -19.70
N ALA A 345 0.35 -0.57 -18.51
CA ALA A 345 -0.10 0.79 -18.28
C ALA A 345 0.62 1.80 -19.20
N LYS A 346 1.94 1.70 -19.33
CA LYS A 346 2.75 2.61 -20.17
C LYS A 346 2.27 2.62 -21.61
N ARG A 347 2.14 1.44 -22.24
CA ARG A 347 1.68 1.29 -23.63
C ARG A 347 0.29 1.87 -23.85
N ILE A 348 -0.61 1.74 -22.87
CA ILE A 348 -1.97 2.29 -22.93
C ILE A 348 -1.93 3.82 -22.90
N TYR A 349 -1.14 4.43 -22.02
CA TYR A 349 -1.02 5.88 -21.99
C TYR A 349 -0.24 6.45 -23.19
N GLU A 350 0.72 5.70 -23.75
CA GLU A 350 1.34 6.01 -25.05
C GLU A 350 0.30 6.00 -26.19
N GLU A 351 -0.58 5.00 -26.25
CA GLU A 351 -1.71 4.96 -27.20
C GLU A 351 -2.72 6.10 -27.01
N VAL A 352 -2.98 6.52 -25.76
CA VAL A 352 -3.87 7.65 -25.47
C VAL A 352 -3.22 8.97 -25.89
N LEU A 353 -2.00 9.24 -25.45
CA LEU A 353 -1.29 10.49 -25.76
C LEU A 353 -1.00 10.63 -27.27
N ALA A 354 -0.82 9.53 -28.00
CA ALA A 354 -0.72 9.54 -29.47
C ALA A 354 -2.03 9.93 -30.18
N ARG A 355 -3.20 9.77 -29.53
CA ARG A 355 -4.52 10.18 -30.05
C ARG A 355 -4.99 11.52 -29.49
N ALA A 356 -4.66 11.82 -28.25
CA ALA A 356 -5.03 13.02 -27.51
C ALA A 356 -3.82 13.56 -26.71
N PRO A 357 -2.90 14.32 -27.34
CA PRO A 357 -1.68 14.83 -26.71
C PRO A 357 -1.89 15.82 -25.55
N HIS A 358 -3.13 16.18 -25.27
CA HIS A 358 -3.53 17.13 -24.22
C HIS A 358 -4.31 16.46 -23.07
N ASP A 359 -4.58 15.16 -23.11
CA ASP A 359 -5.27 14.42 -22.04
C ASP A 359 -4.40 14.40 -20.76
N GLY A 360 -4.74 15.25 -19.81
CA GLY A 360 -3.97 15.48 -18.59
C GLY A 360 -3.97 14.28 -17.66
N PHE A 361 -5.05 13.49 -17.66
CA PHE A 361 -5.14 12.23 -16.91
C PHE A 361 -4.08 11.23 -17.41
N ALA A 362 -3.96 11.06 -18.73
CA ALA A 362 -2.91 10.23 -19.32
C ALA A 362 -1.51 10.81 -19.07
N LYS A 363 -1.34 12.14 -19.12
CA LYS A 363 -0.05 12.77 -18.79
C LYS A 363 0.41 12.50 -17.36
N VAL A 364 -0.42 12.71 -16.34
CA VAL A 364 0.01 12.48 -14.94
C VAL A 364 0.33 11.01 -14.67
N HIS A 365 -0.43 10.07 -15.23
CA HIS A 365 -0.17 8.64 -15.07
C HIS A 365 1.06 8.18 -15.88
N TYR A 366 1.27 8.69 -17.09
CA TYR A 366 2.47 8.41 -17.87
C TYR A 366 3.73 8.95 -17.17
N GLY A 367 3.69 10.20 -16.71
CA GLY A 367 4.79 10.80 -15.94
C GLY A 367 5.09 10.04 -14.64
N PHE A 368 4.06 9.59 -13.92
CA PHE A 368 4.22 8.69 -12.77
C PHE A 368 4.97 7.39 -13.14
N ILE A 369 4.62 6.77 -14.26
CA ILE A 369 5.30 5.56 -14.75
C ILE A 369 6.75 5.85 -15.12
N LEU A 370 7.03 6.92 -15.89
CA LEU A 370 8.40 7.32 -16.24
C LEU A 370 9.27 7.49 -14.99
N LYS A 371 8.72 8.14 -13.95
CA LYS A 371 9.40 8.31 -12.67
C LYS A 371 9.65 6.97 -11.95
N SER A 372 8.69 6.04 -12.02
CA SER A 372 8.86 4.68 -11.46
C SER A 372 9.94 3.87 -12.18
N GLU A 373 10.14 4.11 -13.48
CA GLU A 373 11.23 3.58 -14.30
C GLU A 373 12.55 4.38 -14.15
N ASN A 374 12.62 5.28 -13.16
CA ASN A 374 13.75 6.17 -12.85
C ASN A 374 14.14 7.18 -13.96
N MET A 375 13.27 7.41 -14.95
CA MET A 375 13.40 8.49 -15.94
C MET A 375 12.89 9.80 -15.33
N ILE A 376 13.66 10.33 -14.38
CA ILE A 376 13.24 11.44 -13.51
C ILE A 376 13.04 12.73 -14.31
N ALA A 377 13.98 13.11 -15.17
CA ALA A 377 13.89 14.36 -15.93
C ALA A 377 12.72 14.34 -16.94
N GLU A 378 12.50 13.18 -17.55
CA GLU A 378 11.44 12.92 -18.52
C GLU A 378 10.05 12.91 -17.86
N SER A 379 9.96 12.51 -16.58
CA SER A 379 8.68 12.51 -15.83
C SER A 379 8.12 13.90 -15.55
N ILE A 380 9.00 14.89 -15.36
CA ILE A 380 8.65 16.25 -14.92
C ILE A 380 7.66 16.96 -15.84
N PRO A 381 7.87 17.07 -17.17
CA PRO A 381 6.92 17.78 -18.06
C PRO A 381 5.54 17.12 -18.06
N TYR A 382 5.46 15.78 -18.11
CA TYR A 382 4.17 15.08 -18.11
C TYR A 382 3.41 15.24 -16.79
N LEU A 383 4.10 15.12 -15.64
CA LEU A 383 3.48 15.38 -14.33
C LEU A 383 3.02 16.84 -14.19
N ARG A 384 3.85 17.80 -14.63
CA ARG A 384 3.58 19.24 -14.57
C ARG A 384 2.38 19.62 -15.45
N GLU A 385 2.48 19.38 -16.76
CA GLU A 385 1.43 19.71 -17.72
C GLU A 385 0.10 19.00 -17.41
N GLY A 386 0.15 17.76 -16.91
CA GLY A 386 -1.04 17.01 -16.51
C GLY A 386 -1.73 17.58 -15.27
N LEU A 387 -0.97 18.08 -14.28
CA LEU A 387 -1.51 18.80 -13.13
C LEU A 387 -2.08 20.17 -13.52
N GLU A 388 -1.46 20.83 -14.50
CA GLU A 388 -1.87 22.14 -15.01
C GLU A 388 -3.17 22.11 -15.82
N THR A 389 -3.61 20.97 -16.36
CA THR A 389 -4.93 20.89 -17.05
C THR A 389 -6.13 21.04 -16.10
N GLY A 390 -5.96 20.65 -14.83
CA GLY A 390 -7.07 20.60 -13.85
C GLY A 390 -8.18 19.58 -14.19
N GLU A 391 -7.92 18.62 -15.09
CA GLU A 391 -8.92 17.63 -15.49
C GLU A 391 -9.32 16.65 -14.36
N PRO A 392 -10.54 16.08 -14.42
CA PRO A 392 -11.01 15.14 -13.39
C PRO A 392 -10.08 13.94 -13.22
N GLY A 393 -9.43 13.85 -12.06
CA GLY A 393 -8.47 12.79 -11.71
C GLY A 393 -7.00 13.16 -11.85
N THR A 394 -6.65 14.38 -12.29
CA THR A 394 -5.26 14.88 -12.19
C THR A 394 -4.96 15.50 -10.84
N ASP A 395 -5.98 16.06 -10.17
CA ASP A 395 -5.86 16.65 -8.82
C ASP A 395 -5.75 15.59 -7.71
N ASP A 396 -4.60 14.92 -7.64
CA ASP A 396 -4.30 13.84 -6.69
C ASP A 396 -2.91 14.02 -6.07
N GLY A 397 -2.83 13.90 -4.74
CA GLY A 397 -1.60 14.08 -3.97
C GLY A 397 -0.41 13.22 -4.41
N ARG A 398 -0.65 12.06 -5.06
CA ARG A 398 0.41 11.22 -5.63
C ARG A 398 1.21 11.98 -6.70
N PHE A 399 0.54 12.72 -7.58
CA PHE A 399 1.21 13.44 -8.67
C PHE A 399 1.94 14.68 -8.16
N TYR A 400 1.35 15.42 -7.21
CA TYR A 400 2.03 16.51 -6.51
C TYR A 400 3.30 16.02 -5.79
N PHE A 401 3.22 14.86 -5.11
CA PHE A 401 4.32 14.29 -4.36
C PHE A 401 5.46 13.88 -5.32
N HIS A 402 5.13 13.14 -6.37
CA HIS A 402 6.12 12.64 -7.32
C HIS A 402 6.71 13.72 -8.23
N LEU A 403 5.96 14.78 -8.56
CA LEU A 403 6.52 15.94 -9.26
C LEU A 403 7.54 16.66 -8.37
N GLY A 404 7.20 16.96 -7.12
CA GLY A 404 8.12 17.62 -6.19
C GLY A 404 9.39 16.79 -5.92
N ASP A 405 9.28 15.47 -5.74
CA ASP A 405 10.43 14.56 -5.59
C ASP A 405 11.30 14.53 -6.86
N ALA A 406 10.70 14.46 -8.05
CA ALA A 406 11.46 14.54 -9.31
C ALA A 406 12.19 15.89 -9.49
N LEU A 407 11.56 17.00 -9.08
CA LEU A 407 12.17 18.33 -9.08
C LEU A 407 13.31 18.44 -8.05
N GLN A 408 13.16 17.90 -6.83
CA GLN A 408 14.24 17.85 -5.84
C GLN A 408 15.47 17.07 -6.37
N ARG A 409 15.26 15.88 -6.96
CA ARG A 409 16.33 15.06 -7.54
C ARG A 409 17.04 15.68 -8.74
N THR A 410 16.41 16.64 -9.41
CA THR A 410 17.01 17.40 -10.52
C THR A 410 17.55 18.78 -10.10
N GLY A 411 17.44 19.12 -8.82
CA GLY A 411 17.89 20.40 -8.26
C GLY A 411 16.97 21.60 -8.54
N ASP A 412 15.79 21.38 -9.12
CA ASP A 412 14.80 22.44 -9.37
C ASP A 412 14.12 22.85 -8.05
N LYS A 413 14.36 24.10 -7.64
CA LYS A 413 13.84 24.68 -6.40
C LYS A 413 12.32 24.85 -6.39
N SER A 414 11.67 24.85 -7.57
CA SER A 414 10.20 24.94 -7.67
C SER A 414 9.46 23.72 -7.13
N ALA A 415 10.17 22.65 -6.75
CA ALA A 415 9.61 21.51 -6.00
C ALA A 415 8.74 21.95 -4.80
N TYR A 416 9.20 22.97 -4.06
CA TYR A 416 8.51 23.46 -2.88
C TYR A 416 7.24 24.26 -3.22
N ASP A 417 7.17 24.91 -4.39
CA ASP A 417 5.94 25.55 -4.88
C ASP A 417 4.86 24.51 -5.18
N TRP A 418 5.25 23.34 -5.70
CA TRP A 418 4.34 22.20 -5.94
C TRP A 418 3.89 21.52 -4.65
N TYR A 419 4.77 21.39 -3.65
CA TYR A 419 4.38 20.90 -2.32
C TYR A 419 3.43 21.86 -1.59
N GLU A 420 3.67 23.17 -1.69
CA GLU A 420 2.78 24.20 -1.17
C GLU A 420 1.44 24.23 -1.93
N ALA A 421 1.43 24.07 -3.26
CA ALA A 421 0.19 23.91 -4.03
C ALA A 421 -0.61 22.67 -3.61
N GLY A 422 0.06 21.52 -3.42
CA GLY A 422 -0.56 20.29 -2.93
C GLY A 422 -1.12 20.45 -1.51
N HIS A 423 -0.42 21.16 -0.62
CA HIS A 423 -0.92 21.50 0.71
C HIS A 423 -2.18 22.38 0.65
N ARG A 424 -2.18 23.45 -0.16
CA ARG A 424 -3.36 24.34 -0.33
C ARG A 424 -4.59 23.63 -0.91
N ARG A 425 -4.40 22.55 -1.68
CA ARG A 425 -5.50 21.69 -2.16
C ARG A 425 -5.93 20.61 -1.16
N GLY A 426 -5.24 20.49 -0.02
CA GLY A 426 -5.57 19.54 1.05
C GLY A 426 -4.93 18.15 0.88
N HIS A 427 -4.04 17.95 -0.09
CA HIS A 427 -3.36 16.67 -0.33
C HIS A 427 -2.29 16.35 0.72
N PHE A 428 -1.67 17.37 1.31
CA PHE A 428 -0.62 17.23 2.33
C PHE A 428 -1.00 17.95 3.63
N ALA A 429 -0.58 17.38 4.76
CA ALA A 429 -0.79 18.00 6.08
C ALA A 429 0.02 19.29 6.24
N SER A 430 1.19 19.37 5.61
CA SER A 430 1.96 20.60 5.38
C SER A 430 2.96 20.39 4.23
N VAL A 431 3.63 21.45 3.78
CA VAL A 431 4.77 21.39 2.84
C VAL A 431 5.84 20.37 3.28
N TRP A 432 6.01 20.19 4.58
CA TRP A 432 7.00 19.28 5.17
C TRP A 432 6.47 17.88 5.46
N GLN A 433 5.16 17.69 5.66
CA GLN A 433 4.54 16.41 6.02
C GLN A 433 3.62 15.95 4.89
N ARG A 434 4.17 15.11 4.01
CA ARG A 434 3.62 14.80 2.67
C ARG A 434 3.17 13.34 2.50
N SER A 435 3.13 12.58 3.59
CA SER A 435 2.49 11.27 3.64
C SER A 435 1.03 11.33 3.16
N LEU A 436 0.56 10.27 2.52
CA LEU A 436 -0.78 10.23 1.91
C LEU A 436 -1.80 9.41 2.73
N TYR A 437 -1.36 8.36 3.44
CA TYR A 437 -2.25 7.43 4.13
C TYR A 437 -2.47 7.83 5.60
N ASN A 438 -3.03 9.01 5.84
CA ASN A 438 -3.03 9.64 7.16
C ASN A 438 -4.27 9.36 8.02
N VAL A 439 -4.12 9.57 9.34
CA VAL A 439 -5.23 9.85 10.27
C VAL A 439 -5.16 11.34 10.64
N PRO A 440 -6.24 12.12 10.46
CA PRO A 440 -6.25 13.54 10.80
C PRO A 440 -6.27 13.76 12.31
N GLY A 441 -5.71 14.89 12.77
CA GLY A 441 -5.71 15.30 14.18
C GLY A 441 -4.62 14.68 15.06
N LEU A 442 -3.79 13.77 14.53
CA LEU A 442 -2.58 13.31 15.23
C LEU A 442 -1.56 14.45 15.36
N ARG A 443 -0.93 14.59 16.53
CA ARG A 443 0.07 15.60 16.83
C ARG A 443 1.32 15.46 15.96
N ALA A 444 1.40 16.25 14.90
CA ALA A 444 2.53 16.29 13.99
C ALA A 444 3.72 17.08 14.58
N ARG A 445 4.93 16.50 14.54
CA ARG A 445 6.22 17.18 14.78
C ARG A 445 7.36 16.31 14.22
N PRO A 446 8.46 16.89 13.73
CA PRO A 446 9.57 16.12 13.15
C PRO A 446 10.28 15.23 14.17
N TRP A 447 10.67 15.79 15.33
CA TRP A 447 11.45 15.08 16.35
C TRP A 447 10.66 14.92 17.65
N TRP A 448 10.90 13.82 18.37
CA TRP A 448 10.20 13.44 19.61
C TRP A 448 11.20 13.02 20.70
N THR A 449 10.81 13.12 21.98
CA THR A 449 11.50 12.42 23.09
C THR A 449 10.78 11.14 23.50
N ALA A 450 11.45 10.27 24.25
CA ALA A 450 10.85 9.04 24.77
C ALA A 450 9.59 9.32 25.62
N GLU A 451 9.64 10.37 26.44
CA GLU A 451 8.56 10.85 27.30
C GLU A 451 7.38 11.33 26.46
N GLU A 452 7.65 12.09 25.39
CA GLU A 452 6.61 12.63 24.49
C GLU A 452 5.86 11.54 23.72
N THR A 453 6.48 10.37 23.50
CA THR A 453 5.80 9.18 22.95
C THR A 453 5.08 8.32 23.99
N GLY A 454 5.39 8.49 25.28
CA GLY A 454 4.98 7.57 26.35
C GLY A 454 5.71 6.21 26.36
N TYR A 455 6.30 5.76 25.25
CA TYR A 455 6.97 4.45 25.09
C TYR A 455 8.35 4.36 25.77
N THR A 456 8.54 5.03 26.91
CA THR A 456 9.81 5.07 27.64
C THR A 456 10.31 3.70 28.08
N ALA A 457 9.42 2.71 28.24
CA ALA A 457 9.78 1.32 28.55
C ALA A 457 10.50 0.63 27.38
N LEU A 458 9.97 0.77 26.15
CA LEU A 458 10.60 0.27 24.92
C LEU A 458 11.95 0.94 24.70
N VAL A 459 12.03 2.27 24.79
CA VAL A 459 13.30 3.00 24.64
C VAL A 459 14.33 2.55 25.68
N LYS A 460 13.95 2.44 26.96
CA LYS A 460 14.85 1.93 28.02
C LYS A 460 15.24 0.47 27.83
N MET A 461 14.42 -0.35 27.16
CA MET A 461 14.81 -1.72 26.80
C MET A 461 15.87 -1.71 25.69
N LEU A 462 15.64 -0.94 24.62
CA LEU A 462 16.56 -0.79 23.50
C LEU A 462 17.93 -0.26 23.97
N GLU A 463 17.98 0.85 24.71
CA GLU A 463 19.24 1.44 25.22
C GLU A 463 19.95 0.54 26.25
N ARG A 464 19.25 -0.34 26.97
CA ARG A 464 19.90 -1.26 27.94
C ARG A 464 20.46 -2.51 27.31
N ASN A 465 19.90 -2.95 26.18
CA ASN A 465 20.28 -4.21 25.52
C ASN A 465 21.04 -3.99 24.20
N TRP A 466 21.40 -2.74 23.88
CA TRP A 466 21.98 -2.35 22.58
C TRP A 466 23.18 -3.19 22.15
N LEU A 467 24.06 -3.57 23.08
CA LEU A 467 25.19 -4.46 22.80
C LEU A 467 24.72 -5.84 22.30
N THR A 468 23.71 -6.43 22.93
CA THR A 468 23.15 -7.73 22.48
C THR A 468 22.48 -7.60 21.11
N ILE A 469 21.79 -6.49 20.86
CA ILE A 469 21.14 -6.19 19.58
C ILE A 469 22.19 -5.98 18.46
N ARG A 470 23.27 -5.27 18.76
CA ARG A 470 24.43 -5.07 17.88
C ARG A 470 25.15 -6.37 17.57
N ASP A 471 25.50 -7.14 18.59
CA ASP A 471 26.34 -8.33 18.44
C ASP A 471 25.62 -9.44 17.66
N GLU A 472 24.29 -9.58 17.84
CA GLU A 472 23.47 -10.44 16.97
C GLU A 472 23.42 -9.92 15.52
N ALA A 473 23.31 -8.61 15.28
CA ALA A 473 23.31 -8.02 13.94
C ALA A 473 24.65 -8.17 13.21
N LEU A 474 25.76 -7.95 13.92
CA LEU A 474 27.11 -8.15 13.38
C LEU A 474 27.35 -9.62 13.04
N SER A 475 26.90 -10.57 13.87
CA SER A 475 26.99 -12.00 13.54
C SER A 475 26.24 -12.38 12.25
N VAL A 476 25.22 -11.64 11.83
CA VAL A 476 24.50 -11.84 10.55
C VAL A 476 25.24 -11.21 9.36
N LEU A 477 25.91 -10.07 9.60
CA LEU A 477 26.72 -9.36 8.62
C LEU A 477 28.04 -10.10 8.33
N ASP A 478 28.79 -10.44 9.38
CA ASP A 478 30.10 -11.09 9.32
C ASP A 478 30.05 -12.52 8.73
N SER A 479 28.91 -13.22 8.92
CA SER A 479 28.67 -14.52 8.31
C SER A 479 28.33 -14.45 6.81
N ASN A 480 28.25 -13.25 6.23
CA ASN A 480 27.86 -12.96 4.86
C ASN A 480 26.61 -13.74 4.41
N SER A 481 25.64 -13.82 5.31
CA SER A 481 24.49 -14.75 5.28
C SER A 481 23.42 -14.43 4.21
N GLY A 482 23.64 -13.41 3.37
CA GLY A 482 22.69 -12.91 2.38
C GLY A 482 21.41 -12.29 2.97
N GLN A 483 21.31 -12.16 4.31
CA GLN A 483 20.09 -11.68 4.97
C GLN A 483 19.92 -10.15 4.93
N PHE A 484 21.00 -9.40 4.70
CA PHE A 484 20.93 -7.97 4.39
C PHE A 484 20.62 -7.80 2.89
N LEU A 485 19.35 -7.57 2.58
CA LEU A 485 18.87 -7.28 1.22
C LEU A 485 19.06 -5.78 0.92
N PRO A 486 19.21 -5.36 -0.34
CA PRO A 486 19.19 -3.94 -0.70
C PRO A 486 17.92 -3.21 -0.26
N GLU A 487 17.98 -1.88 -0.15
CA GLU A 487 16.78 -1.05 -0.03
C GLU A 487 16.26 -0.69 -1.44
N ASP A 488 15.17 -1.33 -1.87
CA ASP A 488 14.66 -1.29 -3.25
C ASP A 488 13.68 -0.14 -3.56
N GLU A 489 13.36 0.73 -2.59
CA GLU A 489 12.37 1.82 -2.74
C GLU A 489 12.83 3.00 -3.65
N ASN A 490 13.96 2.87 -4.36
CA ASN A 490 14.57 3.91 -5.20
C ASN A 490 14.73 5.28 -4.49
N LEU A 491 15.16 5.24 -3.22
CA LEU A 491 15.40 6.41 -2.37
C LEU A 491 16.87 6.88 -2.38
N ARG A 492 17.78 6.10 -2.97
CA ARG A 492 19.23 6.28 -2.89
C ARG A 492 19.76 7.08 -4.08
N GLU A 493 20.73 7.97 -3.85
CA GLU A 493 21.49 8.64 -4.92
C GLU A 493 22.80 7.87 -5.20
N THR A 494 23.59 7.62 -4.16
CA THR A 494 24.92 7.00 -4.24
C THR A 494 25.13 5.96 -3.14
N GLY A 495 26.22 5.18 -3.26
CA GLY A 495 26.66 4.23 -2.24
C GLY A 495 25.74 3.00 -2.12
N ASP A 496 25.78 2.36 -0.95
CA ASP A 496 25.08 1.09 -0.69
C ASP A 496 24.36 1.10 0.66
N TRP A 497 23.08 0.73 0.62
CA TRP A 497 22.21 0.60 1.78
C TRP A 497 21.52 -0.77 1.72
N GLY A 498 21.73 -1.56 2.77
CA GLY A 498 21.05 -2.83 3.01
C GLY A 498 20.20 -2.84 4.28
N GLN A 499 19.22 -3.73 4.32
CA GLN A 499 18.25 -3.92 5.39
C GLN A 499 18.07 -5.40 5.74
N PHE A 500 17.85 -5.69 7.01
CA PHE A 500 17.51 -7.04 7.48
C PHE A 500 16.29 -6.98 8.41
N THR A 501 15.15 -7.45 7.90
CA THR A 501 13.81 -7.20 8.46
C THR A 501 13.32 -8.34 9.34
N LEU A 502 12.86 -8.01 10.55
CA LEU A 502 12.39 -8.92 11.59
C LEU A 502 10.87 -8.91 11.77
N TRP A 503 10.25 -7.73 11.62
CA TRP A 503 8.80 -7.56 11.50
C TRP A 503 8.48 -6.63 10.32
N GLN A 504 7.38 -6.92 9.63
CA GLN A 504 6.82 -6.07 8.57
C GLN A 504 5.30 -6.17 8.64
N GLN A 505 4.59 -5.04 8.54
CA GLN A 505 3.12 -4.99 8.59
C GLN A 505 2.53 -5.69 9.84
N GLY A 506 3.23 -5.63 10.98
CA GLY A 506 2.85 -6.30 12.23
C GLY A 506 2.95 -7.83 12.21
N ARG A 507 3.52 -8.44 11.15
CA ARG A 507 3.81 -9.88 11.04
C ARG A 507 5.29 -10.12 11.35
N LYS A 508 5.59 -11.18 12.11
CA LYS A 508 6.97 -11.58 12.48
C LYS A 508 7.60 -12.41 11.35
N VAL A 509 8.77 -12.02 10.87
CA VAL A 509 9.55 -12.78 9.89
C VAL A 509 10.28 -13.92 10.61
N ALA A 510 9.63 -15.07 10.69
CA ALA A 510 10.09 -16.21 11.48
C ALA A 510 11.43 -16.81 11.00
N ALA A 511 11.83 -16.58 9.75
CA ALA A 511 13.15 -16.93 9.23
C ALA A 511 14.24 -16.02 9.82
N SER A 512 14.12 -14.70 9.65
CA SER A 512 15.04 -13.69 10.19
C SER A 512 15.28 -13.84 11.69
N CYS A 513 14.22 -14.03 12.48
CA CYS A 513 14.32 -14.17 13.93
C CYS A 513 15.03 -15.45 14.41
N ARG A 514 15.41 -16.40 13.53
CA ARG A 514 16.29 -17.53 13.90
C ARG A 514 17.75 -17.09 14.05
N TYR A 515 18.15 -16.05 13.32
CA TYR A 515 19.52 -15.50 13.37
C TYR A 515 19.72 -14.53 14.55
N VAL A 516 18.65 -13.84 14.98
CA VAL A 516 18.69 -12.82 16.04
C VAL A 516 17.69 -13.12 17.19
N PRO A 517 17.76 -14.32 17.80
CA PRO A 517 16.72 -14.81 18.70
C PRO A 517 16.56 -13.98 19.99
N LYS A 518 17.63 -13.39 20.53
CA LYS A 518 17.54 -12.55 21.75
C LYS A 518 16.82 -11.24 21.42
N THR A 519 17.19 -10.61 20.31
CA THR A 519 16.58 -9.36 19.82
C THR A 519 15.08 -9.55 19.58
N CYS A 520 14.68 -10.63 18.91
CA CYS A 520 13.26 -10.92 18.72
C CYS A 520 12.53 -11.24 20.05
N GLY A 521 13.13 -12.03 20.95
CA GLY A 521 12.52 -12.34 22.26
C GLY A 521 12.44 -11.16 23.24
N LEU A 522 13.26 -10.12 23.04
CA LEU A 522 13.13 -8.83 23.74
C LEU A 522 11.93 -8.01 23.21
N LEU A 523 11.73 -8.00 21.89
CA LEU A 523 10.70 -7.20 21.21
C LEU A 523 9.27 -7.72 21.37
N GLU A 524 9.07 -9.04 21.49
CA GLU A 524 7.75 -9.68 21.62
C GLU A 524 6.87 -9.13 22.76
N ARG A 525 7.47 -8.43 23.73
CA ARG A 525 6.78 -7.82 24.88
C ARG A 525 6.18 -6.44 24.56
N TYR A 526 6.57 -5.83 23.44
CA TYR A 526 6.24 -4.45 23.07
C TYR A 526 5.29 -4.46 21.86
N THR A 527 3.99 -4.57 22.17
CA THR A 527 2.93 -4.63 21.15
C THR A 527 2.79 -3.32 20.36
N GLU A 528 3.21 -2.19 20.92
CA GLU A 528 3.26 -0.88 20.25
C GLU A 528 4.14 -0.86 18.99
N ALA A 529 5.17 -1.71 18.95
CA ALA A 529 6.05 -1.93 17.81
C ALA A 529 5.65 -3.20 17.03
N THR A 530 5.57 -4.34 17.71
CA THR A 530 5.39 -5.65 17.05
C THR A 530 4.01 -5.83 16.39
N SER A 531 2.99 -5.06 16.79
CA SER A 531 1.69 -5.00 16.10
C SER A 531 1.55 -3.81 15.15
N CYS A 532 2.62 -3.07 14.86
CA CYS A 532 2.58 -1.89 13.98
C CYS A 532 2.35 -2.32 12.52
N LYS A 533 1.07 -2.42 12.12
CA LYS A 533 0.66 -2.89 10.78
C LYS A 533 1.09 -1.96 9.64
N ARG A 534 1.57 -0.75 9.98
CA ARG A 534 2.05 0.26 9.03
C ARG A 534 3.55 0.54 9.17
N GLY A 535 4.28 -0.35 9.83
CA GLY A 535 5.68 -0.17 10.19
C GLY A 535 6.50 -1.45 10.04
N GLN A 536 7.81 -1.29 10.21
CA GLN A 536 8.80 -2.34 10.13
C GLN A 536 9.67 -2.34 11.40
N ILE A 537 10.25 -3.49 11.73
CA ILE A 537 11.37 -3.60 12.67
C ILE A 537 12.51 -4.26 11.91
N LYS A 538 13.59 -3.51 11.66
CA LYS A 538 14.69 -3.94 10.79
C LYS A 538 16.04 -3.34 11.19
N PHE A 539 17.11 -4.08 10.96
CA PHE A 539 18.45 -3.50 10.94
C PHE A 539 18.66 -2.75 9.61
N SER A 540 19.39 -1.64 9.65
CA SER A 540 19.81 -0.89 8.46
C SER A 540 21.31 -0.64 8.51
N VAL A 541 22.02 -1.08 7.46
CA VAL A 541 23.44 -0.82 7.26
C VAL A 541 23.61 0.11 6.05
N MET A 542 24.38 1.18 6.21
CA MET A 542 24.80 2.06 5.12
C MET A 542 26.33 2.05 5.01
N GLN A 543 26.83 1.96 3.79
CA GLN A 543 28.26 2.01 3.47
C GLN A 543 28.74 3.46 3.27
N ALA A 544 30.06 3.65 3.31
CA ALA A 544 30.71 4.92 2.99
C ALA A 544 30.25 5.49 1.63
N GLY A 545 30.05 6.81 1.55
CA GLY A 545 29.62 7.50 0.33
C GLY A 545 28.14 7.32 -0.02
N THR A 546 27.31 6.87 0.93
CA THR A 546 25.86 6.70 0.70
C THR A 546 25.09 8.00 0.95
N HIS A 547 24.27 8.41 -0.01
CA HIS A 547 23.29 9.49 0.15
C HIS A 547 21.88 8.98 -0.17
N VAL A 548 20.91 9.37 0.65
CA VAL A 548 19.48 9.06 0.49
C VAL A 548 18.73 10.38 0.34
N TRP A 549 18.02 10.51 -0.79
CA TRP A 549 17.29 11.71 -1.21
C TRP A 549 16.29 12.20 -0.14
N PRO A 550 15.90 13.49 -0.17
CA PRO A 550 14.75 13.99 0.59
C PRO A 550 13.48 13.18 0.28
N HIS A 551 12.91 12.50 1.28
CA HIS A 551 11.72 11.67 1.12
C HIS A 551 10.81 11.72 2.36
N THR A 552 9.59 11.18 2.23
CA THR A 552 8.64 11.01 3.33
C THR A 552 8.10 9.58 3.34
N GLY A 553 7.95 9.00 4.53
CA GLY A 553 7.20 7.77 4.73
C GLY A 553 5.72 7.91 4.34
N PRO A 554 5.02 6.79 4.04
CA PRO A 554 3.70 6.82 3.43
C PRO A 554 2.56 7.28 4.37
N THR A 555 2.79 7.38 5.69
CA THR A 555 1.73 7.56 6.69
C THR A 555 2.20 8.28 7.95
N ASN A 556 1.39 9.21 8.48
CA ASN A 556 1.60 9.82 9.80
C ASN A 556 1.21 8.90 10.99
N CYS A 557 0.80 7.65 10.72
CA CYS A 557 0.30 6.73 11.74
C CYS A 557 1.40 6.00 12.54
N ARG A 558 2.68 6.27 12.24
CA ARG A 558 3.83 5.67 12.93
C ARG A 558 4.80 6.74 13.40
N LEU A 559 5.62 6.39 14.38
CA LEU A 559 6.87 7.11 14.69
C LEU A 559 8.03 6.11 14.54
N ARG A 560 9.17 6.60 14.07
CA ARG A 560 10.35 5.80 13.77
C ARG A 560 11.42 6.01 14.83
N MET A 561 11.75 4.93 15.55
CA MET A 561 12.90 4.91 16.46
C MET A 561 14.15 4.40 15.74
N HIS A 562 15.27 5.10 15.87
CA HIS A 562 16.60 4.66 15.41
C HIS A 562 17.52 4.48 16.61
N LEU A 563 17.83 3.23 16.97
CA LEU A 563 18.89 2.88 17.93
C LEU A 563 20.24 2.79 17.19
N GLY A 564 21.25 3.54 17.65
CA GLY A 564 22.62 3.41 17.14
C GLY A 564 23.30 2.10 17.61
N LEU A 565 23.89 1.34 16.68
CA LEU A 565 24.56 0.06 16.97
C LEU A 565 26.06 0.09 16.67
N VAL A 566 26.45 0.57 15.49
CA VAL A 566 27.84 0.88 15.13
C VAL A 566 27.82 2.21 14.40
N ILE A 567 28.35 3.27 15.02
CA ILE A 567 28.30 4.63 14.49
C ILE A 567 29.71 5.20 14.34
N PRO A 568 30.21 5.41 13.10
CA PRO A 568 31.44 6.14 12.85
C PRO A 568 31.39 7.55 13.47
N SER A 569 32.49 7.97 14.09
CA SER A 569 32.54 9.14 15.00
C SER A 569 32.27 10.51 14.35
N LYS A 570 32.19 10.58 13.02
CA LYS A 570 31.82 11.75 12.21
C LYS A 570 31.17 11.29 10.89
N GLY A 571 30.47 12.20 10.20
CA GLY A 571 29.96 11.98 8.84
C GLY A 571 28.67 11.17 8.74
N CYS A 572 28.03 10.84 9.87
CA CYS A 572 26.80 10.04 9.91
C CYS A 572 25.63 10.93 10.38
N ARG A 573 24.88 11.53 9.45
CA ARG A 573 23.85 12.54 9.77
C ARG A 573 22.51 12.30 9.09
N ILE A 574 21.43 12.64 9.80
CA ILE A 574 20.04 12.63 9.33
C ILE A 574 19.40 13.99 9.54
N ARG A 575 18.82 14.56 8.47
CA ARG A 575 17.94 15.73 8.55
C ARG A 575 16.50 15.24 8.64
N CYS A 576 15.70 15.87 9.50
CA CYS A 576 14.24 15.83 9.40
C CYS A 576 13.73 17.28 9.47
N THR A 577 13.05 17.72 8.41
CA THR A 577 12.67 19.12 8.14
C THR A 577 13.88 20.07 8.17
N ASN A 578 13.95 20.99 9.13
CA ASN A 578 15.03 21.97 9.33
C ASN A 578 16.04 21.57 10.43
N GLN A 579 15.90 20.40 11.04
CA GLN A 579 16.77 19.93 12.12
C GLN A 579 17.57 18.70 11.67
N THR A 580 18.89 18.84 11.67
CA THR A 580 19.85 17.74 11.47
C THR A 580 20.33 17.20 12.81
N ARG A 581 20.46 15.87 12.92
CA ARG A 581 21.01 15.16 14.07
C ARG A 581 21.97 14.07 13.61
N GLU A 582 22.85 13.66 14.53
CA GLU A 582 23.76 12.52 14.36
C GLU A 582 23.30 11.39 15.30
N TRP A 583 23.72 10.15 15.03
CA TRP A 583 23.42 9.02 15.90
C TRP A 583 24.50 8.87 16.98
N GLU A 584 24.13 8.27 18.12
CA GLU A 584 25.06 7.85 19.18
C GLU A 584 24.90 6.34 19.43
N GLU A 585 25.98 5.62 19.72
CA GLU A 585 25.92 4.20 20.03
C GLU A 585 25.15 3.93 21.33
N GLY A 586 24.21 2.97 21.29
CA GLY A 586 23.34 2.66 22.42
C GLY A 586 22.25 3.69 22.71
N LYS A 587 22.06 4.69 21.84
CA LYS A 587 21.04 5.74 22.00
C LYS A 587 19.96 5.72 20.94
N VAL A 588 18.76 6.12 21.34
CA VAL A 588 17.57 6.16 20.48
C VAL A 588 17.24 7.60 20.05
N LEU A 589 17.32 7.85 18.74
CA LEU A 589 16.62 8.98 18.11
C LEU A 589 15.17 8.58 17.81
N ILE A 590 14.22 9.52 17.92
CA ILE A 590 12.82 9.31 17.55
C ILE A 590 12.36 10.47 16.65
N PHE A 591 11.82 10.13 15.48
CA PHE A 591 11.25 11.09 14.54
C PHE A 591 9.95 10.58 13.91
N ASP A 592 9.16 11.49 13.38
CA ASP A 592 7.99 11.19 12.54
C ASP A 592 8.45 11.13 11.09
N ASP A 593 8.56 9.92 10.53
CA ASP A 593 9.11 9.73 9.18
C ASP A 593 8.14 10.18 8.07
N SER A 594 6.91 10.57 8.40
CA SER A 594 6.00 11.25 7.46
C SER A 594 6.42 12.68 7.10
N PHE A 595 7.34 13.27 7.87
CA PHE A 595 8.02 14.51 7.53
C PHE A 595 9.21 14.27 6.59
N GLU A 596 9.56 15.27 5.78
CA GLU A 596 10.71 15.19 4.88
C GLU A 596 12.00 14.92 5.67
N HIS A 597 12.68 13.85 5.32
CA HIS A 597 13.96 13.47 5.87
C HIS A 597 14.95 13.00 4.80
N GLU A 598 16.24 13.14 5.10
CA GLU A 598 17.37 13.01 4.18
C GLU A 598 18.58 12.52 4.98
N VAL A 599 19.40 11.63 4.40
CA VAL A 599 20.45 10.90 5.13
C VAL A 599 21.76 10.86 4.36
N TRP A 600 22.86 11.20 5.06
CA TRP A 600 24.22 11.17 4.53
C TRP A 600 25.11 10.24 5.35
N GLN A 601 25.89 9.42 4.65
CA GLN A 601 26.94 8.56 5.20
C GLN A 601 28.28 8.94 4.56
N GLU A 602 28.83 10.05 5.04
CA GLU A 602 30.08 10.69 4.59
C GLU A 602 31.32 10.12 5.31
N ALA A 603 31.13 9.11 6.17
CA ALA A 603 32.21 8.46 6.93
C ALA A 603 32.97 7.40 6.11
N GLU A 604 34.18 7.07 6.57
CA GLU A 604 35.07 6.07 5.95
C GLU A 604 34.65 4.60 6.21
N SER A 605 33.70 4.36 7.11
CA SER A 605 33.23 3.03 7.51
C SER A 605 31.70 2.95 7.57
N PHE A 606 31.18 1.72 7.66
CA PHE A 606 29.75 1.46 7.67
C PHE A 606 29.06 1.98 8.94
N ARG A 607 27.80 2.38 8.82
CA ARG A 607 26.93 2.76 9.94
C ARG A 607 25.76 1.80 10.06
N LEU A 608 25.72 1.07 11.17
CA LEU A 608 24.66 0.11 11.52
C LEU A 608 23.71 0.71 12.56
N ILE A 609 22.42 0.69 12.26
CA ILE A 609 21.34 1.11 13.17
C ILE A 609 20.25 0.05 13.25
N PHE A 610 19.45 0.09 14.32
CA PHE A 610 18.23 -0.70 14.44
C PHE A 610 17.01 0.24 14.37
N ILE A 611 16.14 -0.03 13.41
CA ILE A 611 14.91 0.72 13.14
C ILE A 611 13.76 -0.03 13.80
N VAL A 612 13.00 0.67 14.65
CA VAL A 612 11.79 0.15 15.31
C VAL A 612 10.66 1.15 15.09
N ASP A 613 9.75 0.85 14.17
CA ASP A 613 8.53 1.64 13.98
C ASP A 613 7.50 1.30 15.07
N VAL A 614 6.90 2.33 15.67
CA VAL A 614 5.80 2.22 16.64
C VAL A 614 4.54 2.89 16.13
N TRP A 615 3.38 2.42 16.55
CA TRP A 615 2.12 3.17 16.37
C TRP A 615 2.22 4.58 16.97
N HIS A 616 1.80 5.61 16.22
CA HIS A 616 1.70 6.99 16.74
C HIS A 616 0.89 6.99 18.06
N PRO A 617 1.39 7.61 19.14
CA PRO A 617 0.88 7.39 20.50
C PRO A 617 -0.60 7.75 20.67
N GLU A 618 -1.09 8.74 19.92
CA GLU A 618 -2.47 9.24 20.03
C GLU A 618 -3.48 8.37 19.25
N LEU A 619 -3.03 7.36 18.49
CA LEU A 619 -3.92 6.37 17.88
C LEU A 619 -4.57 5.49 18.96
N THR A 620 -5.90 5.45 18.97
CA THR A 620 -6.69 4.55 19.83
C THR A 620 -6.46 3.08 19.48
N GLN A 621 -6.70 2.19 20.45
CA GLN A 621 -6.59 0.74 20.24
C GLN A 621 -7.47 0.24 19.08
N LEU A 622 -8.67 0.83 18.91
CA LEU A 622 -9.55 0.50 17.79
C LEU A 622 -8.92 0.87 16.45
N GLN A 623 -8.33 2.07 16.31
CA GLN A 623 -7.65 2.47 15.07
C GLN A 623 -6.45 1.56 14.77
N ARG A 624 -5.62 1.23 15.77
CA ARG A 624 -4.49 0.28 15.61
C ARG A 624 -4.98 -1.08 15.08
N GLN A 625 -6.16 -1.52 15.50
CA GLN A 625 -6.78 -2.77 15.04
C GLN A 625 -7.42 -2.65 13.65
N THR A 626 -8.14 -1.57 13.33
CA THR A 626 -8.94 -1.45 12.09
C THR A 626 -8.21 -0.80 10.90
N LEU A 627 -7.14 -0.02 11.11
CA LEU A 627 -6.39 0.57 10.01
C LEU A 627 -5.79 -0.53 9.11
N SER A 628 -5.82 -0.30 7.79
CA SER A 628 -5.17 -1.19 6.82
C SER A 628 -3.65 -1.28 7.06
N PRO A 629 -3.01 -2.41 6.74
CA PRO A 629 -1.56 -2.46 6.64
C PRO A 629 -1.00 -1.50 5.58
N ILE A 630 0.28 -1.16 5.73
CA ILE A 630 1.17 -0.50 4.75
C ILE A 630 2.57 -1.07 4.97
#